data_AF-A0A0F9HIF6-F1
#
_entry.id   AF-A0A0F9HIF6-F1
#
_cell.length_a   1.000
_cell.length_b   1.000
_cell.length_c   1.000
_cell.angle_alpha   90.00
_cell.angle_beta   90.00
_cell.angle_gamma   90.00
#
_symmetry.space_group_name_H-M   'P 1'
#
loop_
_entity.id
_entity.type
_entity.pdbx_description
1 polymer ?
#
loop_
_entity_poly.entity_id
_entity_poly.type
_entity_poly.pdbx_seq_one_letter_code
_entity_poly.pdbx_strand_id
1 'polypeptide(L)'
;MVFRYGDSHTLPPGQEKITSTDNFAGVTLGTRAMTQDGRVFRYCFSAGAIGAGFLTTAPAITPSALASDLILVTAAVGAKSITASHASANAATINFYKDGYVFIHDGAGEGHLHLIQGHDASASDAVAITLRLGDDVVREALASGSSLGGIVRNPYTEIVEWPTTSV
;
A
#
# COMPACT_ATOMS: atom_id res chain seq x y z
N MET A 1 11.46 20.19 -7.29
CA MET A 1 12.08 19.14 -8.13
C MET A 1 10.93 18.31 -8.70
N VAL A 2 10.82 18.19 -10.02
CA VAL A 2 9.69 17.51 -10.67
C VAL A 2 10.05 16.03 -10.81
N PHE A 3 9.26 15.16 -10.19
CA PHE A 3 9.45 13.71 -10.22
C PHE A 3 8.44 13.10 -11.22
N ARG A 4 8.91 12.21 -12.12
CA ARG A 4 8.05 11.38 -12.97
C ARG A 4 8.18 9.92 -12.55
N TYR A 5 7.07 9.20 -12.58
CA TYR A 5 6.91 7.80 -12.21
C TYR A 5 7.65 6.88 -13.21
N GLY A 6 8.47 5.93 -12.73
CA GLY A 6 9.04 4.84 -13.54
C GLY A 6 10.56 4.74 -13.58
N ASP A 7 11.30 5.78 -13.21
CA ASP A 7 12.77 5.78 -13.25
C ASP A 7 13.36 5.43 -11.88
N SER A 8 14.34 4.52 -11.83
CA SER A 8 15.18 4.34 -10.64
C SER A 8 15.86 5.67 -10.32
N HIS A 9 15.41 6.34 -9.25
CA HIS A 9 15.91 7.67 -8.90
C HIS A 9 17.38 7.58 -8.46
N THR A 10 18.27 8.31 -9.14
CA THR A 10 19.65 8.44 -8.66
C THR A 10 19.66 9.30 -7.39
N LEU A 11 20.13 8.74 -6.28
CA LEU A 11 20.34 9.44 -5.01
C LEU A 11 21.75 10.04 -5.00
N PRO A 12 21.87 11.38 -4.89
CA PRO A 12 23.13 12.01 -4.53
C PRO A 12 23.67 11.46 -3.20
N PRO A 13 25.01 11.37 -3.05
CA PRO A 13 25.61 10.96 -1.79
C PRO A 13 25.10 11.78 -0.60
N GLY A 14 24.70 11.09 0.48
CA GLY A 14 24.16 11.70 1.69
C GLY A 14 22.63 11.76 1.73
N GLN A 15 21.93 11.69 0.59
CA GLN A 15 20.46 11.66 0.57
C GLN A 15 19.89 10.36 1.18
N GLU A 16 20.64 9.25 1.12
CA GLU A 16 20.29 7.99 1.77
C GLU A 16 20.26 8.06 3.31
N LYS A 17 20.79 9.15 3.89
CA LYS A 17 20.86 9.37 5.34
C LYS A 17 19.78 10.33 5.85
N ILE A 18 19.00 10.92 4.95
CA ILE A 18 18.01 11.94 5.31
C ILE A 18 16.70 11.25 5.66
N THR A 19 16.17 11.59 6.83
CA THR A 19 14.84 11.20 7.29
C THR A 19 13.99 12.45 7.45
N SER A 20 12.68 12.30 7.28
CA SER A 20 11.71 13.37 7.49
C SER A 20 10.45 12.78 8.11
N THR A 21 9.77 13.55 8.96
CA THR A 21 8.42 13.23 9.43
C THR A 21 7.35 13.57 8.39
N ASP A 22 7.70 14.44 7.44
CA ASP A 22 6.85 14.80 6.31
C ASP A 22 7.16 13.92 5.09
N ASN A 23 6.13 13.68 4.28
CA ASN A 23 6.31 13.01 2.99
C ASN A 23 7.31 13.79 2.13
N PHE A 24 8.30 13.08 1.59
CA PHE A 24 9.38 13.69 0.82
C PHE A 24 8.87 14.10 -0.56
N ALA A 25 8.30 15.31 -0.68
CA ALA A 25 7.86 15.94 -1.92
C ALA A 25 6.91 15.09 -2.81
N GLY A 26 6.01 14.32 -2.19
CA GLY A 26 5.02 13.49 -2.89
C GLY A 26 5.51 12.10 -3.28
N VAL A 27 6.69 11.67 -2.81
CA VAL A 27 7.22 10.34 -3.10
C VAL A 27 6.36 9.26 -2.43
N THR A 28 5.85 8.33 -3.24
CA THR A 28 5.07 7.18 -2.80
C THR A 28 5.94 6.21 -2.01
N LEU A 29 5.39 5.61 -0.94
CA LEU A 29 6.09 4.58 -0.17
C LEU A 29 6.43 3.37 -1.05
N GLY A 30 7.64 2.83 -0.89
CA GLY A 30 8.20 1.73 -1.68
C GLY A 30 8.98 2.16 -2.92
N THR A 31 8.99 3.45 -3.26
CA THR A 31 9.77 4.02 -4.36
C THR A 31 11.24 3.64 -4.22
N ARG A 32 11.81 3.07 -5.29
CA ARG A 32 13.22 2.66 -5.34
C ARG A 32 14.09 3.84 -5.70
N ALA A 33 15.23 3.93 -5.04
CA ALA A 33 16.25 4.92 -5.33
C ALA A 33 17.63 4.26 -5.23
N MET A 34 18.60 4.72 -6.01
CA MET A 34 19.92 4.09 -6.16
C MET A 34 21.02 5.11 -5.99
N THR A 35 22.01 4.85 -5.15
CA THR A 35 23.21 5.68 -5.05
C THR A 35 24.14 5.45 -6.24
N GLN A 36 25.07 6.37 -6.49
CA GLN A 36 26.02 6.28 -7.61
C GLN A 36 26.90 5.02 -7.59
N ASP A 37 27.12 4.44 -6.40
CA ASP A 37 27.85 3.17 -6.21
C ASP A 37 26.97 1.92 -6.39
N GLY A 38 25.71 2.09 -6.80
CA GLY A 38 24.80 1.00 -7.16
C GLY A 38 23.97 0.44 -6.01
N ARG A 39 24.10 0.93 -4.78
CA ARG A 39 23.24 0.48 -3.66
C ARG A 39 21.82 0.97 -3.87
N VAL A 40 20.85 0.08 -3.64
CA VAL A 40 19.42 0.34 -3.85
C VAL A 40 18.74 0.48 -2.50
N PHE A 41 17.98 1.56 -2.33
CA PHE A 41 17.16 1.85 -1.16
C PHE A 41 15.70 1.95 -1.58
N ARG A 42 14.80 1.78 -0.63
CA ARG A 42 13.37 2.07 -0.79
C ARG A 42 12.94 3.12 0.21
N TYR A 43 12.13 4.06 -0.24
CA TYR A 43 11.53 5.06 0.63
C TYR A 43 10.44 4.42 1.48
N CYS A 44 10.56 4.51 2.81
CA CYS A 44 9.69 3.83 3.77
C CYS A 44 9.28 4.78 4.89
N PHE A 45 8.20 4.44 5.60
CA PHE A 45 7.77 5.12 6.83
C PHE A 45 7.99 4.19 8.02
N SER A 46 8.72 4.64 9.04
CA SER A 46 9.01 3.83 10.23
C SER A 46 7.92 3.98 11.30
N ALA A 47 7.69 2.92 12.09
CA ALA A 47 6.77 2.97 13.23
C ALA A 47 7.31 3.79 14.42
N GLY A 48 8.61 4.09 14.41
CA GLY A 48 9.31 4.84 15.43
C GLY A 48 10.71 5.25 14.97
N ALA A 49 11.51 5.77 15.90
CA ALA A 49 12.92 6.03 15.63
C ALA A 49 13.66 4.71 15.37
N ILE A 50 14.42 4.66 14.28
CA ILE A 50 15.28 3.52 13.93
C ILE A 50 16.71 4.02 13.87
N GLY A 51 17.62 3.30 14.52
CA GLY A 51 19.04 3.64 14.48
C GLY A 51 19.63 3.49 13.07
N ALA A 52 20.61 4.32 12.73
CA ALA A 52 21.35 4.15 11.49
C ALA A 52 22.11 2.81 11.47
N GLY A 53 22.00 2.06 10.37
CA GLY A 53 22.71 0.79 10.18
C GLY A 53 22.01 -0.44 10.77
N PHE A 54 20.86 -0.29 11.41
CA PHE A 54 20.06 -1.43 11.84
C PHE A 54 19.39 -2.13 10.66
N LEU A 55 19.28 -3.46 10.75
CA LEU A 55 18.46 -4.23 9.83
C LEU A 55 16.98 -3.95 10.14
N THR A 56 16.18 -3.77 9.11
CA THR A 56 14.76 -3.44 9.23
C THR A 56 13.88 -4.46 8.52
N THR A 57 12.63 -4.57 8.96
CA THR A 57 11.59 -5.42 8.35
C THR A 57 10.27 -4.69 8.27
N ALA A 58 9.41 -5.17 7.37
CA ALA A 58 7.99 -4.88 7.45
C ALA A 58 7.44 -5.32 8.83
N PRO A 59 6.42 -4.61 9.34
CA PRO A 59 5.78 -4.98 10.60
C PRO A 59 5.15 -6.37 10.49
N ALA A 60 4.91 -7.01 11.64
CA ALA A 60 4.17 -8.26 11.68
C ALA A 60 2.79 -8.07 11.02
N ILE A 61 2.44 -9.01 10.14
CA ILE A 61 1.15 -8.99 9.45
C ILE A 61 0.04 -9.16 10.48
N THR A 62 -0.86 -8.19 10.55
CA THR A 62 -2.11 -8.29 11.32
C THR A 62 -3.26 -8.68 10.38
N PRO A 63 -4.37 -9.24 10.91
CA PRO A 63 -5.57 -9.49 10.09
C PRO A 63 -6.15 -8.25 9.42
N SER A 64 -5.90 -7.06 9.98
CA SER A 64 -6.28 -5.79 9.34
C SER A 64 -5.31 -5.32 8.27
N ALA A 65 -4.07 -5.82 8.24
CA ALA A 65 -3.07 -5.46 7.22
C ALA A 65 -3.20 -6.31 5.94
N LEU A 66 -3.84 -7.47 6.04
CA LEU A 66 -4.10 -8.41 4.95
C LEU A 66 -5.49 -9.02 5.11
N ALA A 67 -6.41 -8.63 4.22
CA ALA A 67 -7.73 -9.24 4.12
C ALA A 67 -7.86 -9.92 2.75
N SER A 68 -8.24 -11.20 2.74
CA SER A 68 -8.48 -11.99 1.52
C SER A 68 -9.94 -12.40 1.45
N ASP A 69 -10.37 -12.84 0.26
CA ASP A 69 -11.71 -13.36 0.00
C ASP A 69 -12.84 -12.35 0.30
N LEU A 70 -12.58 -11.07 0.01
CA LEU A 70 -13.55 -10.00 0.12
C LEU A 70 -14.41 -9.94 -1.13
N ILE A 71 -15.72 -9.78 -0.95
CA ILE A 71 -16.66 -9.52 -2.03
C ILE A 71 -16.37 -8.13 -2.60
N LEU A 72 -16.00 -8.05 -3.88
CA LEU A 72 -15.89 -6.77 -4.56
C LEU A 72 -17.26 -6.35 -5.07
N VAL A 73 -17.73 -5.18 -4.64
CA VAL A 73 -19.00 -4.61 -5.07
C VAL A 73 -18.94 -4.31 -6.56
N THR A 74 -20.08 -4.44 -7.23
CA THR A 74 -20.22 -4.18 -8.67
C THR A 74 -19.58 -2.84 -9.07
N ALA A 75 -18.67 -2.90 -10.04
CA ALA A 75 -17.97 -1.75 -10.57
C ALA A 75 -17.91 -1.83 -12.10
N ALA A 76 -18.27 -0.75 -12.78
CA ALA A 76 -18.21 -0.69 -14.23
C ALA A 76 -16.77 -0.50 -14.72
N VAL A 77 -16.51 -0.89 -15.97
CA VAL A 77 -15.27 -0.52 -16.67
C VAL A 77 -15.09 1.00 -16.65
N GLY A 78 -13.88 1.47 -16.34
CA GLY A 78 -13.57 2.89 -16.20
C GLY A 78 -13.80 3.46 -14.80
N ALA A 79 -14.35 2.70 -13.85
CA ALA A 79 -14.48 3.14 -12.47
C ALA A 79 -13.11 3.44 -11.84
N LYS A 80 -13.01 4.54 -11.09
CA LYS A 80 -11.80 4.98 -10.37
C LYS A 80 -11.78 4.56 -8.89
N SER A 81 -12.65 3.65 -8.52
CA SER A 81 -12.74 3.13 -7.17
C SER A 81 -13.23 1.69 -7.18
N ILE A 82 -12.74 0.91 -6.23
CA ILE A 82 -13.23 -0.43 -5.93
C ILE A 82 -13.73 -0.41 -4.49
N THR A 83 -14.95 -0.89 -4.29
CA THR A 83 -15.50 -1.10 -2.95
C THR A 83 -15.42 -2.57 -2.62
N ALA A 84 -14.77 -2.92 -1.53
CA ALA A 84 -14.71 -4.29 -1.02
C ALA A 84 -15.63 -4.42 0.20
N SER A 85 -16.27 -5.58 0.35
CA SER A 85 -16.91 -5.94 1.61
C SER A 85 -15.87 -5.89 2.70
N HIS A 86 -16.19 -5.26 3.81
CA HIS A 86 -15.29 -5.14 4.93
C HIS A 86 -15.74 -6.14 5.99
N ALA A 87 -15.01 -7.25 6.08
CA ALA A 87 -15.19 -8.24 7.13
C ALA A 87 -14.07 -8.04 8.17
N SER A 88 -14.07 -6.93 8.90
CA SER A 88 -13.15 -6.82 10.03
C SER A 88 -13.76 -6.03 11.18
N ALA A 89 -13.59 -6.57 12.40
CA ALA A 89 -13.98 -5.98 13.66
C ALA A 89 -13.17 -4.72 14.04
N ASN A 90 -12.34 -4.20 13.11
CA ASN A 90 -11.39 -3.13 13.39
C ASN A 90 -11.62 -1.97 12.43
N ALA A 91 -11.84 -0.78 13.00
CA ALA A 91 -11.95 0.45 12.24
C ALA A 91 -10.66 0.69 11.41
N ALA A 92 -10.82 1.13 10.17
CA ALA A 92 -9.69 1.61 9.36
C ALA A 92 -9.65 3.14 9.49
N THR A 93 -8.54 3.68 9.97
CA THR A 93 -8.32 5.13 9.95
C THR A 93 -8.20 5.62 8.51
N ILE A 94 -8.38 6.92 8.29
CA ILE A 94 -8.25 7.51 6.96
C ILE A 94 -6.90 7.12 6.33
N ASN A 95 -6.95 6.64 5.08
CA ASN A 95 -5.76 6.23 4.31
C ASN A 95 -4.90 5.13 4.93
N PHE A 96 -5.44 4.31 5.84
CA PHE A 96 -4.76 3.14 6.39
C PHE A 96 -4.15 2.20 5.32
N TYR A 97 -4.83 1.99 4.19
CA TYR A 97 -4.39 1.18 3.05
C TYR A 97 -3.72 1.96 1.92
N LYS A 98 -3.45 3.25 2.09
CA LYS A 98 -2.84 4.08 1.04
C LYS A 98 -1.47 3.55 0.61
N ASP A 99 -1.18 3.70 -0.68
CA ASP A 99 0.01 3.19 -1.37
C ASP A 99 0.14 1.65 -1.35
N GLY A 100 -0.86 0.94 -0.81
CA GLY A 100 -1.02 -0.50 -0.93
C GLY A 100 -1.71 -0.86 -2.23
N TYR A 101 -2.28 -2.06 -2.28
CA TYR A 101 -3.02 -2.52 -3.46
C TYR A 101 -4.22 -3.39 -3.10
N VAL A 102 -5.22 -3.35 -3.97
CA VAL A 102 -6.28 -4.36 -4.03
C VAL A 102 -5.95 -5.30 -5.18
N PHE A 103 -6.07 -6.60 -4.94
CA PHE A 103 -5.86 -7.64 -5.93
C PHE A 103 -7.14 -8.46 -6.10
N ILE A 104 -7.41 -8.88 -7.33
CA ILE A 104 -8.57 -9.71 -7.66
C ILE A 104 -8.04 -11.11 -7.95
N HIS A 105 -8.57 -12.12 -7.25
CA HIS A 105 -8.09 -13.50 -7.36
C HIS A 105 -9.20 -14.50 -7.70
N ASP A 106 -10.45 -14.05 -7.84
CA ASP A 106 -11.54 -14.87 -8.35
C ASP A 106 -12.55 -13.98 -9.12
N GLY A 107 -13.15 -14.57 -10.15
CA GLY A 107 -14.17 -13.97 -11.00
C GLY A 107 -13.68 -12.89 -11.96
N ALA A 108 -14.56 -11.96 -12.31
CA ALA A 108 -14.25 -10.92 -13.27
C ALA A 108 -13.14 -10.01 -12.74
N GLY A 109 -12.12 -9.77 -13.57
CA GLY A 109 -10.93 -9.00 -13.24
C GLY A 109 -9.81 -9.79 -12.57
N GLU A 110 -9.91 -11.12 -12.48
CA GLU A 110 -8.86 -11.97 -11.90
C GLU A 110 -7.45 -11.66 -12.45
N GLY A 111 -6.48 -11.55 -11.55
CA GLY A 111 -5.10 -11.20 -11.87
C GLY A 111 -4.84 -9.69 -11.96
N HIS A 112 -5.88 -8.85 -11.93
CA HIS A 112 -5.68 -7.39 -11.85
C HIS A 112 -5.23 -6.96 -10.45
N LEU A 113 -4.30 -6.01 -10.45
CA LEU A 113 -3.76 -5.34 -9.28
C LEU A 113 -3.98 -3.83 -9.44
N HIS A 114 -4.63 -3.21 -8.45
CA HIS A 114 -4.90 -1.78 -8.47
C HIS A 114 -4.26 -1.10 -7.26
N LEU A 115 -3.49 -0.04 -7.50
CA LEU A 115 -2.88 0.76 -6.44
C LEU A 115 -3.94 1.59 -5.72
N ILE A 116 -3.83 1.65 -4.39
CA ILE A 116 -4.78 2.39 -3.56
C ILE A 116 -4.23 3.79 -3.31
N GLN A 117 -4.83 4.81 -3.94
CA GLN A 117 -4.53 6.23 -3.69
C GLN A 117 -4.94 6.67 -2.28
N GLY A 118 -6.02 6.07 -1.77
CA GLY A 118 -6.52 6.32 -0.42
C GLY A 118 -7.99 5.95 -0.25
N HIS A 119 -8.48 6.07 0.97
CA HIS A 119 -9.86 5.77 1.35
C HIS A 119 -10.26 6.62 2.56
N ASP A 120 -11.56 6.79 2.76
CA ASP A 120 -12.08 7.46 3.95
C ASP A 120 -12.01 6.54 5.17
N ALA A 121 -12.15 7.10 6.37
CA ALA A 121 -12.19 6.29 7.58
C ALA A 121 -13.41 5.34 7.55
N SER A 122 -13.20 4.11 8.02
CA SER A 122 -14.23 3.09 8.15
C SER A 122 -14.41 2.75 9.62
N ALA A 123 -15.64 2.80 10.12
CA ALA A 123 -15.95 2.32 11.46
C ALA A 123 -15.75 0.80 11.59
N SER A 124 -15.68 0.29 12.82
CA SER A 124 -15.49 -1.14 13.11
C SER A 124 -16.68 -2.03 12.74
N ASP A 125 -17.86 -1.45 12.56
CA ASP A 125 -19.10 -2.10 12.14
C ASP A 125 -19.44 -1.84 10.66
N ALA A 126 -18.57 -1.14 9.93
CA ALA A 126 -18.77 -0.87 8.53
C ALA A 126 -18.69 -2.17 7.71
N VAL A 127 -19.68 -2.39 6.86
CA VAL A 127 -19.79 -3.58 6.01
C VAL A 127 -19.01 -3.47 4.70
N ALA A 128 -18.47 -2.30 4.39
CA ALA A 128 -17.73 -2.05 3.15
C ALA A 128 -16.71 -0.93 3.31
N ILE A 129 -15.67 -0.97 2.49
CA ILE A 129 -14.65 0.08 2.37
C ILE A 129 -14.44 0.42 0.89
N THR A 130 -14.47 1.72 0.56
CA THR A 130 -14.26 2.20 -0.80
C THR A 130 -12.83 2.70 -0.97
N LEU A 131 -12.10 2.05 -1.87
CA LEU A 131 -10.71 2.32 -2.19
C LEU A 131 -10.65 3.15 -3.48
N ARG A 132 -10.03 4.32 -3.43
CA ARG A 132 -9.80 5.18 -4.60
C ARG A 132 -8.55 4.73 -5.32
N LEU A 133 -8.61 4.60 -6.64
CA LEU A 133 -7.52 4.09 -7.48
C LEU A 133 -6.63 5.19 -8.10
N GLY A 134 -7.01 6.46 -7.93
CA GLY A 134 -6.26 7.60 -8.46
C GLY A 134 -6.32 7.69 -10.00
N ASP A 135 -5.17 7.45 -10.63
CA ASP A 135 -5.02 7.48 -12.09
C ASP A 135 -5.35 6.14 -12.76
N ASP A 136 -5.46 5.07 -11.97
CA ASP A 136 -5.87 3.75 -12.47
C ASP A 136 -7.40 3.63 -12.57
N VAL A 137 -7.85 2.69 -13.40
CA VAL A 137 -9.27 2.41 -13.66
C VAL A 137 -9.53 0.91 -13.76
N VAL A 138 -10.72 0.51 -13.33
CA VAL A 138 -11.24 -0.85 -13.51
C VAL A 138 -11.29 -1.20 -15.01
N ARG A 139 -10.58 -2.26 -15.43
CA ARG A 139 -10.47 -2.69 -16.84
C ARG A 139 -11.51 -3.72 -17.26
N GLU A 140 -12.05 -4.46 -16.30
CA GLU A 140 -13.08 -5.46 -16.49
C GLU A 140 -14.18 -5.22 -15.45
N ALA A 141 -15.45 -5.29 -15.87
CA ALA A 141 -16.56 -5.00 -14.97
C ALA A 141 -16.63 -6.05 -13.85
N LEU A 142 -16.63 -5.58 -12.60
CA LEU A 142 -16.74 -6.44 -11.42
C LEU A 142 -18.21 -6.72 -11.15
N ALA A 143 -18.50 -7.92 -10.66
CA ALA A 143 -19.84 -8.33 -10.29
C ALA A 143 -19.88 -8.83 -8.84
N SER A 144 -20.69 -8.15 -8.02
CA SER A 144 -20.84 -8.46 -6.60
C SER A 144 -21.19 -9.93 -6.36
N GLY A 145 -20.43 -10.57 -5.45
CA GLY A 145 -20.60 -11.98 -5.09
C GLY A 145 -19.96 -12.96 -6.06
N SER A 146 -19.35 -12.50 -7.14
CA SER A 146 -18.57 -13.33 -8.08
C SER A 146 -17.14 -12.85 -8.27
N SER A 147 -16.88 -11.54 -8.19
CA SER A 147 -15.54 -10.99 -8.11
C SER A 147 -15.07 -10.98 -6.66
N LEU A 148 -14.03 -11.75 -6.33
CA LEU A 148 -13.43 -11.80 -5.00
C LEU A 148 -11.99 -11.29 -5.04
N GLY A 149 -11.62 -10.57 -3.99
CA GLY A 149 -10.34 -9.88 -3.92
C GLY A 149 -9.74 -9.87 -2.53
N GLY A 150 -8.54 -9.32 -2.45
CA GLY A 150 -7.92 -9.00 -1.18
C GLY A 150 -7.30 -7.62 -1.18
N ILE A 151 -7.11 -7.07 0.01
CA ILE A 151 -6.49 -5.78 0.24
C ILE A 151 -5.18 -6.02 0.98
N VAL A 152 -4.12 -5.43 0.46
CA VAL A 152 -2.79 -5.46 1.07
C VAL A 152 -2.40 -4.04 1.43
N ARG A 153 -2.16 -3.82 2.73
CA ARG A 153 -1.53 -2.57 3.19
C ARG A 153 -0.10 -2.47 2.64
N ASN A 154 0.37 -1.25 2.37
CA ASN A 154 1.71 -1.05 1.86
C ASN A 154 2.77 -1.66 2.82
N PRO A 155 3.64 -2.60 2.38
CA PRO A 155 4.64 -3.22 3.23
C PRO A 155 5.79 -2.27 3.65
N TYR A 156 5.89 -1.09 3.03
CA TYR A 156 6.88 -0.06 3.31
C TYR A 156 6.38 0.99 4.34
N THR A 157 5.25 0.73 4.99
CA THR A 157 4.76 1.51 6.14
C THR A 157 5.05 0.80 7.45
N GLU A 158 5.15 1.56 8.54
CA GLU A 158 5.38 1.06 9.89
C GLU A 158 6.58 0.11 9.98
N ILE A 159 7.66 0.43 9.24
CA ILE A 159 8.90 -0.33 9.29
C ILE A 159 9.42 -0.35 10.73
N VAL A 160 9.88 -1.53 11.15
CA VAL A 160 10.44 -1.79 12.47
C VAL A 160 11.86 -2.33 12.34
N GLU A 161 12.63 -2.23 13.43
CA GLU A 161 13.92 -2.91 13.54
C GLU A 161 13.71 -4.43 13.55
N TRP A 162 14.61 -5.16 12.88
CA TRP A 162 14.57 -6.61 12.89
C TRP A 162 14.70 -7.15 14.32
N PRO A 163 13.76 -7.96 14.81
CA PRO A 163 13.79 -8.41 16.19
C PRO A 163 14.98 -9.33 16.45
N THR A 164 15.78 -9.01 17.47
CA THR A 164 16.96 -9.79 17.89
C THR A 164 16.61 -11.17 18.47
N THR A 165 15.32 -11.45 18.69
CA THR A 165 14.78 -12.71 19.21
C THR A 165 14.29 -13.68 18.12
N SER A 166 14.34 -13.29 16.84
CA SER A 166 14.02 -14.18 15.74
C SER A 166 15.25 -14.99 15.32
N VAL A 167 15.20 -16.31 15.55
CA VAL A 167 16.18 -17.31 15.09
C VAL A 167 15.80 -17.89 13.74
#